data_AF-A0A7I7XH39-F1
#
_entry.id   AF-A0A7I7XH39-F1
#
_cell.length_a   1.000
_cell.length_b   1.000
_cell.length_c   1.000
_cell.angle_alpha   90.00
_cell.angle_beta   90.00
_cell.angle_gamma   90.00
#
_symmetry.space_group_name_H-M   'P 1'
#
loop_
_entity.id
_entity.type
_entity.pdbx_description
1 polymer ?
#
loop_
_entity_poly.entity_id
_entity_poly.type
_entity_poly.pdbx_seq_one_letter_code
_entity_poly.pdbx_strand_id
1 'polypeptide(L)'
;MKLHDTCTTDQAAPQFDHEWQRRAFGLALALSEFRHYDWSEFQQGLIATIQKWEGTPEAERGQWEYYDHWVATLDELIERHELLTAPVLTDANDHAVAHDH
;
A
#
# COMPACT_ATOMS: atom_id res chain seq x y z
N MET A 1 -23.93 -33.28 -15.58
CA MET A 1 -23.81 -32.18 -14.61
C MET A 1 -23.20 -31.00 -15.37
N LYS A 2 -24.00 -30.04 -15.84
CA LYS A 2 -23.46 -28.84 -16.50
C LYS A 2 -23.30 -27.76 -15.42
N LEU A 3 -22.06 -27.47 -15.06
CA LEU A 3 -21.74 -26.35 -14.19
C LEU A 3 -21.99 -25.07 -14.99
N HIS A 4 -22.69 -24.11 -14.39
CA HIS A 4 -23.02 -22.82 -14.99
C HIS A 4 -21.71 -22.04 -15.22
N ASP A 5 -21.51 -21.42 -16.39
CA ASP A 5 -20.28 -20.69 -16.74
C ASP A 5 -19.95 -19.52 -15.79
N THR A 6 -20.90 -19.09 -14.97
CA THR A 6 -20.72 -18.09 -13.91
C THR A 6 -20.07 -18.66 -12.63
N CYS A 7 -19.82 -19.97 -12.56
CA CYS A 7 -19.25 -20.64 -11.38
C CYS A 7 -17.71 -20.70 -11.40
N THR A 8 -17.05 -20.36 -12.52
CA THR A 8 -15.59 -20.46 -12.67
C THR A 8 -14.93 -19.12 -12.94
N THR A 9 -15.35 -18.08 -12.23
CA THR A 9 -14.54 -16.88 -12.14
C THR A 9 -14.69 -16.36 -10.73
N ASP A 10 -13.64 -16.52 -9.94
CA ASP A 10 -12.90 -15.45 -9.25
C ASP A 10 -13.44 -14.01 -9.41
N GLN A 11 -14.76 -13.78 -9.30
CA GLN A 11 -15.40 -12.47 -9.50
C GLN A 11 -15.11 -11.50 -8.34
N ALA A 12 -14.40 -11.97 -7.31
CA ALA A 12 -13.98 -11.20 -6.15
C ALA A 12 -12.47 -10.93 -6.13
N ALA A 13 -11.71 -11.35 -7.14
CA ALA A 13 -10.30 -10.98 -7.18
C ALA A 13 -10.14 -9.48 -7.43
N PRO A 14 -9.23 -8.82 -6.71
CA PRO A 14 -8.87 -7.45 -6.99
C PRO A 14 -8.41 -7.33 -8.45
N GLN A 15 -9.07 -6.48 -9.21
CA GLN A 15 -8.62 -6.12 -10.55
C GLN A 15 -7.48 -5.12 -10.43
N PHE A 16 -6.48 -5.29 -11.28
CA PHE A 16 -5.29 -4.46 -11.33
C PHE A 16 -5.06 -4.00 -12.77
N ASP A 17 -5.18 -2.71 -13.00
CA ASP A 17 -4.91 -2.06 -14.29
C ASP A 17 -3.42 -1.95 -14.56
N HIS A 18 -2.59 -1.85 -13.51
CA HIS A 18 -1.14 -1.73 -13.62
C HIS A 18 -0.39 -2.74 -12.76
N GLU A 19 0.81 -3.13 -13.19
CA GLU A 19 1.64 -4.08 -12.44
C GLU A 19 2.00 -3.60 -11.04
N TRP A 20 2.19 -2.30 -10.86
CA TRP A 20 2.53 -1.72 -9.57
C TRP A 20 1.40 -1.88 -8.54
N GLN A 21 0.14 -1.92 -8.98
CA GLN A 21 -1.02 -2.08 -8.09
C GLN A 21 -1.02 -3.48 -7.45
N ARG A 22 -0.64 -4.52 -8.22
CA ARG A 22 -0.41 -5.87 -7.70
C ARG A 22 0.71 -5.91 -6.67
N ARG A 23 1.80 -5.17 -6.93
CA ARG A 23 2.95 -5.12 -6.02
C ARG A 23 2.59 -4.41 -4.71
N ALA A 24 1.88 -3.28 -4.78
CA ALA A 24 1.40 -2.56 -3.60
C ALA A 24 0.47 -3.45 -2.76
N PHE A 25 -0.49 -4.13 -3.40
CA PHE A 25 -1.38 -5.09 -2.73
C PHE A 25 -0.62 -6.21 -2.03
N GLY A 26 0.29 -6.87 -2.75
CA GLY A 26 1.11 -7.94 -2.20
C GLY A 26 2.00 -7.46 -1.04
N LEU A 27 2.55 -6.25 -1.13
CA LEU A 27 3.39 -5.69 -0.06
C LEU A 27 2.59 -5.44 1.22
N ALA A 28 1.41 -4.80 1.12
CA ALA A 28 0.61 -4.56 2.31
C ALA A 28 0.08 -5.86 2.93
N LEU A 29 -0.26 -6.86 2.11
CA LEU A 29 -0.67 -8.16 2.63
C LEU A 29 0.50 -8.84 3.34
N ALA A 30 1.68 -8.89 2.70
CA ALA A 30 2.86 -9.50 3.28
C ALA A 30 3.23 -8.85 4.63
N LEU A 31 3.27 -7.52 4.72
CA LEU A 31 3.58 -6.84 5.98
C LEU A 31 2.60 -7.20 7.10
N SER A 32 1.31 -7.34 6.77
CA SER A 32 0.32 -7.79 7.75
C SER A 32 0.50 -9.26 8.15
N GLU A 33 0.77 -10.14 7.18
CA GLU A 33 1.05 -11.57 7.44
C GLU A 33 2.30 -11.77 8.31
N PHE A 34 3.33 -10.94 8.11
CA PHE A 34 4.54 -10.89 8.94
C PHE A 34 4.32 -10.19 10.30
N ARG A 35 3.08 -9.81 10.62
CA ARG A 35 2.68 -9.21 11.92
C ARG A 35 3.34 -7.86 12.20
N HIS A 36 3.76 -7.14 11.16
CA HIS A 36 4.23 -5.77 11.31
C HIS A 36 3.09 -4.81 11.67
N TYR A 37 1.88 -5.07 11.17
CA TYR A 37 0.65 -4.40 11.59
C TYR A 37 -0.55 -5.32 11.40
N ASP A 38 -1.67 -5.02 12.07
CA ASP A 38 -2.92 -5.74 11.88
C ASP A 38 -3.63 -5.29 10.59
N TRP A 39 -4.20 -6.25 9.84
CA TRP A 39 -4.92 -5.95 8.61
C TRP A 39 -6.06 -4.94 8.81
N SER A 40 -6.72 -4.98 9.96
CA SER A 40 -7.77 -4.03 10.33
C SER A 40 -7.25 -2.59 10.46
N GLU A 41 -6.00 -2.40 10.88
CA GLU A 41 -5.37 -1.08 10.96
C GLU A 41 -5.19 -0.49 9.55
N PHE A 42 -4.77 -1.32 8.59
CA PHE A 42 -4.70 -0.94 7.19
C PHE A 42 -6.08 -0.56 6.63
N GLN A 43 -7.10 -1.37 6.88
CA GLN A 43 -8.46 -1.07 6.43
C GLN A 43 -8.99 0.24 7.00
N GLN A 44 -8.72 0.53 8.28
CA GLN A 44 -9.11 1.78 8.93
C GLN A 44 -8.35 2.98 8.36
N GLY A 45 -7.03 2.84 8.15
CA GLY A 45 -6.21 3.85 7.50
C GLY A 45 -6.75 4.22 6.11
N LEU A 46 -7.09 3.21 5.30
CA LEU A 46 -7.61 3.41 3.95
C LEU A 46 -8.93 4.17 3.95
N ILE A 47 -9.84 3.84 4.88
CA ILE A 47 -11.10 4.57 5.06
C ILE A 47 -10.81 6.04 5.39
N ALA A 48 -9.87 6.30 6.31
CA ALA A 48 -9.51 7.66 6.70
C ALA A 48 -8.87 8.45 5.54
N THR A 49 -7.98 7.84 4.76
CA THR A 49 -7.35 8.45 3.59
C THR A 49 -8.38 8.80 2.51
N ILE A 50 -9.32 7.89 2.26
CA ILE A 50 -10.44 8.13 1.34
C ILE A 50 -11.33 9.28 1.85
N GLN A 51 -11.71 9.26 3.13
CA GLN A 51 -12.53 10.33 3.73
C GLN A 51 -11.84 11.71 3.64
N LYS A 52 -10.53 11.75 3.84
CA LYS A 52 -9.71 12.97 3.69
C LYS A 52 -9.75 13.49 2.25
N TRP A 53 -9.62 12.58 1.28
CA TRP A 53 -9.75 12.94 -0.14
C TRP A 53 -11.18 13.40 -0.49
N GLU A 54 -12.21 12.72 0.02
CA GLU A 54 -13.62 13.10 -0.18
C GLU A 54 -13.96 14.45 0.46
N GLY A 55 -13.24 14.86 1.50
CA GLY A 55 -13.35 16.18 2.12
C GLY A 55 -12.58 17.30 1.40
N THR A 56 -11.70 16.96 0.45
CA THR A 56 -10.87 17.94 -0.27
C THR A 56 -11.70 18.73 -1.30
N PRO A 57 -11.56 20.07 -1.41
CA PRO A 57 -12.31 20.86 -2.39
C PRO A 57 -12.12 20.35 -3.82
N GLU A 58 -13.17 20.40 -4.65
CA GLU A 58 -13.13 19.88 -6.04
C GLU A 58 -12.02 20.52 -6.89
N ALA A 59 -11.68 21.78 -6.64
CA ALA A 59 -10.59 22.48 -7.33
C ALA A 59 -9.19 21.91 -7.04
N GLU A 60 -9.03 21.21 -5.92
CA GLU A 60 -7.78 20.56 -5.48
C GLU A 60 -7.86 19.03 -5.60
N ARG A 61 -9.08 18.51 -5.83
CA ARG A 61 -9.36 17.09 -5.94
C ARG A 61 -8.94 16.60 -7.33
N GLY A 62 -7.90 15.77 -7.37
CA GLY A 62 -7.48 15.06 -8.58
C GLY A 62 -8.49 14.02 -9.04
N GLN A 63 -8.11 13.20 -10.02
CA GLN A 63 -8.90 12.04 -10.45
C GLN A 63 -8.95 11.00 -9.32
N TRP A 64 -10.06 10.26 -9.24
CA TRP A 64 -10.20 9.18 -8.26
C TRP A 64 -9.32 8.00 -8.67
N GLU A 65 -8.29 7.72 -7.90
CA GLU A 65 -7.37 6.60 -8.13
C GLU A 65 -7.32 5.73 -6.87
N TYR A 66 -8.10 4.64 -6.86
CA TYR A 66 -8.25 3.78 -5.68
C TYR A 66 -6.92 3.25 -5.13
N TYR A 67 -6.03 2.81 -6.04
CA TYR A 67 -4.73 2.27 -5.64
C TYR A 67 -3.74 3.34 -5.17
N ASP A 68 -3.92 4.61 -5.54
CA ASP A 68 -3.10 5.71 -5.00
C ASP A 68 -3.43 5.96 -3.51
N HIS A 69 -4.71 5.93 -3.14
CA HIS A 69 -5.11 5.99 -1.73
C HIS A 69 -4.56 4.80 -0.93
N TRP A 70 -4.50 3.64 -1.58
CA TRP A 70 -3.92 2.41 -1.03
C TRP A 70 -2.43 2.55 -0.73
N VAL A 71 -1.66 3.09 -1.69
CA VAL A 71 -0.22 3.37 -1.51
C VAL A 71 0.00 4.45 -0.46
N ALA A 72 -0.79 5.53 -0.46
CA ALA A 72 -0.69 6.58 0.55
C ALA A 72 -0.95 6.05 1.97
N THR A 73 -1.94 5.18 2.14
CA THR A 73 -2.22 4.50 3.42
C THR A 73 -1.06 3.61 3.85
N LEU A 74 -0.48 2.87 2.89
CA LEU A 74 0.64 1.97 3.15
C LEU A 74 1.88 2.75 3.61
N ASP A 75 2.15 3.89 2.98
CA ASP A 75 3.25 4.79 3.35
C ASP A 75 3.11 5.29 4.79
N GLU A 76 1.94 5.81 5.16
CA GLU A 76 1.65 6.26 6.53
C GLU A 76 1.78 5.13 7.57
N LEU A 77 1.43 3.90 7.22
CA LEU A 77 1.59 2.74 8.10
C LEU A 77 3.04 2.34 8.26
N ILE A 78 3.79 2.32 7.17
CA ILE A 78 5.21 1.99 7.18
C ILE A 78 5.99 2.99 8.04
N GLU A 79 5.69 4.28 7.92
CA GLU A 79 6.28 5.32 8.77
C GLU A 79 5.90 5.13 10.24
N ARG A 80 4.61 4.88 10.53
CA ARG A 80 4.11 4.73 11.91
C ARG A 80 4.70 3.53 12.64
N HIS A 81 4.90 2.43 11.92
CA HIS A 81 5.48 1.20 12.45
C HIS A 81 7.01 1.17 12.32
N GLU A 82 7.63 2.26 11.85
CA GLU A 82 9.08 2.41 11.66
C GLU A 82 9.70 1.25 10.86
N LEU A 83 8.94 0.74 9.87
CA LEU A 83 9.30 -0.48 9.14
C LEU A 83 10.42 -0.25 8.12
N LEU A 84 10.67 1.01 7.79
CA LEU A 84 11.81 1.42 6.99
C LEU A 84 12.83 2.10 7.91
N THR A 85 13.98 1.46 8.06
CA THR A 85 15.19 2.21 8.41
C THR A 85 15.61 2.97 7.17
N ALA A 86 15.84 4.28 7.29
CA ALA A 86 16.41 5.06 6.20
C ALA A 86 17.60 4.29 5.61
N PRO A 87 17.70 4.15 4.27
CA PRO A 87 18.84 3.46 3.70
C PRO A 87 20.09 4.14 4.23
N VAL A 88 21.05 3.34 4.71
CA VAL A 88 22.36 3.89 5.05
C VAL A 88 22.81 4.62 3.78
N LEU A 89 23.12 5.91 3.88
CA LEU A 89 23.66 6.66 2.76
C LEU A 89 25.00 6.03 2.44
N THR A 90 25.01 5.06 1.53
CA THR A 90 26.24 4.55 0.97
C THR A 90 26.73 5.56 -0.05
N ASP A 91 28.03 5.83 -0.01
CA ASP A 91 28.65 6.55 -1.11
C ASP A 91 28.56 5.71 -2.40
N ALA A 92 29.00 6.27 -3.53
CA ALA A 92 28.97 5.58 -4.83
C ALA A 92 29.75 4.24 -4.85
N ASN A 93 30.38 3.84 -3.76
CA ASN A 93 31.17 2.62 -3.59
C ASN A 93 30.61 1.66 -2.52
N ASP A 94 29.34 1.82 -2.10
CA ASP A 94 28.66 0.91 -1.16
C ASP A 94 29.30 0.82 0.24
N HIS A 95 30.06 1.85 0.65
CA HIS A 95 30.62 1.91 1.99
C HIS A 95 29.64 2.55 2.98
N ALA A 96 29.34 1.83 4.06
CA ALA A 96 28.70 2.41 5.22
C ALA A 96 29.66 3.44 5.85
N VAL A 97 29.31 4.72 5.78
CA VAL A 97 30.05 5.78 6.49
C VAL A 97 29.82 5.60 7.98
N ALA A 98 30.84 5.10 8.67
CA ALA A 98 30.89 5.10 10.12
C ALA A 98 30.86 6.56 10.61
N HIS A 99 29.88 6.88 11.45
CA HIS A 99 29.86 8.12 12.21
C HIS A 99 31.03 8.09 13.21
N ASP A 100 32.05 8.91 12.95
CA ASP A 100 33.14 9.17 13.90
C ASP A 100 32.62 10.08 15.03
N HIS A 101 33.00 9.77 16.27
CA HIS A 101 32.61 10.46 17.51
C HIS A 101 33.62 11.57 17.82
#